data_AF-A0A819HH96-F1
#
_entry.id   AF-A0A819HH96-F1
#
_cell.length_a   1.000
_cell.length_b   1.000
_cell.length_c   1.000
_cell.angle_alpha   90.00
_cell.angle_beta   90.00
_cell.angle_gamma   90.00
#
_symmetry.space_group_name_H-M   'P 1'
#
loop_
_entity.id
_entity.type
_entity.pdbx_description
1 polymer ?
#
loop_
_entity_poly.entity_id
_entity_poly.type
_entity_poly.pdbx_seq_one_letter_code
_entity_poly.pdbx_strand_id
1 'polypeptide(L)'
;MFIYIVTEEIVHINEEDFLIWNCTAWPIQLEDIIDTTGSGDGFIGRIIYGLLTKEFWSRDKLLRFASYIAMCKLKGIGACSSLPYLF
;
A
#
# COMPACT_ATOMS: atom_id res chain seq x y z
N MET A 1 13.16 14.56 5.69
CA MET A 1 11.74 14.39 6.06
C MET A 1 11.00 14.00 4.79
N PHE A 2 10.69 12.70 4.61
CA PHE A 2 9.85 12.27 3.49
C PHE A 2 8.41 12.65 3.84
N ILE A 3 7.83 13.57 3.06
CA ILE A 3 6.42 13.96 3.24
C ILE A 3 5.60 12.81 2.65
N TYR A 4 4.93 12.05 3.51
CA TYR A 4 3.97 11.04 3.07
C TYR A 4 2.69 11.75 2.70
N ILE A 5 2.34 11.75 1.41
CA ILE A 5 1.18 12.48 0.93
C ILE A 5 0.17 11.44 0.47
N VAL A 6 -0.99 11.43 1.14
CA VAL A 6 -2.21 10.87 0.59
C VAL A 6 -3.03 12.04 0.08
N THR A 7 -3.34 12.06 -1.21
CA THR A 7 -4.25 13.05 -1.80
C THR A 7 -5.55 12.38 -2.21
N GLU A 8 -6.59 13.20 -2.25
CA GLU A 8 -7.90 12.85 -2.76
C GLU A 8 -8.21 13.78 -3.92
N GLU A 9 -8.64 13.23 -5.04
CA GLU A 9 -9.04 13.97 -6.24
C GLU A 9 -10.29 13.35 -6.86
N ILE A 10 -11.10 14.17 -7.52
CA ILE A 10 -12.23 13.71 -8.32
C ILE A 10 -11.80 13.79 -9.78
N VAL A 11 -11.92 12.67 -10.49
CA VAL A 11 -11.62 12.60 -11.92
C VAL A 11 -12.91 12.27 -12.67
N HIS A 12 -13.20 13.07 -13.69
CA HIS A 12 -14.37 12.91 -14.53
C HIS A 12 -14.02 12.06 -15.75
N ILE A 13 -14.65 10.89 -15.90
CA ILE A 13 -14.42 9.96 -17.02
C ILE A 13 -15.79 9.54 -17.58
N ASN A 14 -16.03 9.82 -18.87
CA ASN A 14 -17.25 9.42 -19.59
C ASN A 14 -18.56 9.71 -18.83
N GLU A 15 -18.73 10.95 -18.36
CA GLU A 15 -19.92 11.42 -17.60
C GLU A 15 -20.05 10.86 -16.17
N GLU A 16 -19.07 10.10 -15.69
CA GLU A 16 -19.02 9.60 -14.31
C GLU A 16 -17.89 10.22 -13.49
N ASP A 17 -18.16 10.44 -12.20
CA ASP A 17 -17.21 10.97 -11.23
C ASP A 17 -16.54 9.84 -10.44
N PHE A 18 -15.21 9.78 -10.50
CA PHE A 18 -14.42 8.84 -9.75
C PHE A 18 -13.66 9.55 -8.64
N LEU A 19 -13.86 9.11 -7.40
CA LEU A 19 -13.05 9.53 -6.27
C LEU A 19 -11.76 8.70 -6.25
N ILE A 20 -10.63 9.36 -6.52
CA ILE A 20 -9.31 8.74 -6.57
C ILE A 20 -8.54 9.15 -5.33
N TRP A 21 -7.94 8.15 -4.67
CA TRP A 21 -6.97 8.37 -3.62
C TRP A 21 -5.58 7.99 -4.11
N ASN A 22 -4.66 8.94 -4.11
CA ASN A 22 -3.26 8.70 -4.42
C ASN A 22 -2.46 8.63 -3.13
N CYS A 23 -1.53 7.68 -3.04
CA CYS A 23 -0.61 7.56 -1.91
C CYS A 23 0.81 7.42 -2.45
N THR A 24 1.72 8.28 -1.97
CA THR A 24 3.15 8.10 -2.23
C THR A 24 3.63 6.77 -1.67
N ALA A 25 4.51 6.07 -2.40
CA ALA A 25 5.09 4.81 -1.95
C ALA A 25 5.87 4.97 -0.64
N TRP A 26 5.86 3.94 0.20
CA TRP A 26 6.66 3.91 1.42
C TRP A 26 8.16 3.90 1.06
N PRO A 27 9.00 4.76 1.67
CA PRO A 27 10.39 4.90 1.28
C PRO A 27 11.19 3.66 1.63
N ILE A 28 12.14 3.35 0.77
CA ILE A 28 13.09 2.25 0.89
C ILE A 28 14.39 2.67 0.20
N GLN A 29 15.54 2.21 0.71
CA GLN A 29 16.81 2.41 0.03
C GLN A 29 16.96 1.41 -1.12
N LEU A 30 17.65 1.80 -2.19
CA LEU A 30 17.76 0.95 -3.38
C LEU A 30 18.44 -0.39 -3.07
N GLU A 31 19.43 -0.37 -2.20
CA GLU A 31 20.17 -1.54 -1.71
C GLU A 31 19.31 -2.52 -0.90
N ASP A 32 18.17 -2.08 -0.35
CA ASP A 32 17.25 -2.94 0.40
C ASP A 32 16.23 -3.64 -0.52
N ILE A 33 16.20 -3.32 -1.82
CA ILE A 33 15.28 -3.94 -2.79
C ILE A 33 15.90 -5.22 -3.33
N ILE A 34 15.42 -6.36 -2.83
CA ILE A 34 15.91 -7.69 -3.18
C ILE A 34 15.06 -8.34 -4.29
N ASP A 35 13.73 -8.27 -4.16
CA ASP A 35 12.79 -8.90 -5.09
C ASP A 35 11.45 -8.18 -5.06
N THR A 36 10.92 -7.80 -6.23
CA THR A 36 9.64 -7.10 -6.38
C THR A 36 8.44 -8.04 -6.47
N THR A 37 8.67 -9.34 -6.63
CA THR A 37 7.64 -10.36 -6.79
C THR A 37 6.66 -10.33 -5.62
N GLY A 38 5.37 -10.15 -5.89
CA GLY A 38 4.32 -10.15 -4.86
C GLY A 38 4.15 -8.84 -4.08
N SER A 39 4.89 -7.77 -4.39
CA SER A 39 4.75 -6.46 -3.71
C SER A 39 3.35 -5.85 -3.91
N GLY A 40 2.81 -5.92 -5.14
CA GLY A 40 1.45 -5.49 -5.45
C GLY A 40 0.38 -6.35 -4.79
N ASP A 41 0.59 -7.67 -4.73
CA ASP A 41 -0.32 -8.59 -4.04
C ASP A 41 -0.36 -8.31 -2.53
N GLY A 42 0.80 -8.00 -1.93
CA GLY A 42 0.89 -7.56 -0.54
C GLY A 42 0.15 -6.26 -0.27
N PHE A 43 0.22 -5.29 -1.20
CA PHE A 43 -0.56 -4.04 -1.13
C PHE A 43 -2.06 -4.35 -1.13
N ILE A 44 -2.55 -5.06 -2.16
CA ILE A 44 -3.98 -5.38 -2.35
C ILE A 44 -4.50 -6.21 -1.18
N GLY A 45 -3.74 -7.23 -0.76
CA GLY A 45 -4.08 -8.08 0.37
C GLY A 45 -4.30 -7.28 1.65
N ARG A 46 -3.50 -6.22 1.88
CA ARG A 46 -3.69 -5.37 3.06
C ARG A 46 -4.88 -4.41 2.93
N ILE A 47 -5.17 -3.91 1.74
CA ILE A 47 -6.42 -3.16 1.50
C ILE A 47 -7.63 -4.02 1.84
N ILE A 48 -7.68 -5.25 1.31
CA ILE A 48 -8.77 -6.21 1.59
C ILE A 48 -8.88 -6.49 3.08
N TYR A 49 -7.75 -6.75 3.76
CA TYR A 49 -7.74 -6.96 5.20
C TYR A 49 -8.36 -5.78 5.96
N GLY A 50 -7.96 -4.54 5.65
CA GLY A 50 -8.47 -3.36 6.35
C GLY A 50 -9.97 -3.13 6.13
N LEU A 51 -10.46 -3.41 4.91
CA LEU A 51 -11.88 -3.33 4.59
C LEU A 51 -12.70 -4.40 5.33
N LEU A 52 -12.19 -5.63 5.44
CA LEU A 52 -12.90 -6.75 6.05
C LEU A 52 -12.87 -6.75 7.58
N THR A 53 -11.79 -6.24 8.18
CA THR A 53 -11.68 -6.17 9.65
C THR A 53 -12.58 -5.11 10.28
N LYS A 54 -13.23 -4.26 9.48
CA LYS A 54 -14.19 -3.21 9.91
C LYS A 54 -13.67 -2.27 11.00
N GLU A 55 -12.36 -2.27 11.27
CA GLU A 55 -11.75 -1.32 12.19
C GLU A 55 -11.80 0.08 11.59
N PHE A 56 -11.83 1.11 12.45
CA PHE A 56 -11.85 2.54 12.09
C PHE A 56 -10.52 3.01 11.49
N TRP A 57 -10.10 2.40 10.39
CA TRP A 57 -8.98 2.89 9.60
C TRP A 57 -9.50 3.99 8.69
N SER A 58 -9.02 5.21 8.90
CA SER A 58 -9.15 6.24 7.89
C SER A 58 -8.46 5.78 6.60
N ARG A 59 -8.96 6.26 5.44
CA ARG A 59 -8.44 5.86 4.13
C ARG A 59 -6.95 6.14 3.97
N ASP A 60 -6.47 7.27 4.52
CA ASP A 60 -5.04 7.60 4.53
C ASP A 60 -4.23 6.55 5.29
N LYS A 61 -4.71 6.10 6.45
CA LYS A 61 -4.01 5.13 7.29
C LYS A 61 -3.98 3.76 6.61
N LEU A 62 -5.08 3.38 5.96
CA LEU A 62 -5.17 2.13 5.21
C LEU A 62 -4.19 2.12 4.02
N LEU A 63 -4.19 3.17 3.20
CA LEU A 63 -3.31 3.29 2.04
C LEU A 63 -1.83 3.31 2.43
N ARG A 64 -1.49 4.08 3.49
CA ARG A 64 -0.12 4.11 4.02
C ARG A 64 0.31 2.74 4.53
N PHE A 65 -0.58 2.02 5.18
CA PHE A 65 -0.26 0.70 5.68
C PHE A 65 -0.09 -0.32 4.57
N ALA A 66 -0.97 -0.34 3.58
CA ALA A 66 -0.80 -1.18 2.40
C ALA A 66 0.53 -0.89 1.69
N SER A 67 0.90 0.40 1.58
CA SER A 67 2.19 0.81 1.02
C SER A 67 3.38 0.31 1.85
N TYR A 68 3.29 0.36 3.18
CA TYR A 68 4.29 -0.20 4.08
C TYR A 68 4.46 -1.71 3.88
N ILE A 69 3.37 -2.47 3.77
CA ILE A 69 3.42 -3.92 3.52
C ILE A 69 4.08 -4.22 2.17
N ALA A 70 3.72 -3.47 1.12
CA ALA A 70 4.33 -3.58 -0.20
C ALA A 70 5.84 -3.32 -0.16
N MET A 71 6.29 -2.34 0.64
CA MET A 71 7.71 -2.07 0.87
C MET A 71 8.41 -3.18 1.65
N CYS A 72 7.81 -3.67 2.75
CA CYS A 72 8.39 -4.77 3.53
C CYS A 72 8.65 -5.99 2.64
N LYS A 73 7.72 -6.26 1.72
CA LYS A 73 7.84 -7.35 0.77
C LYS A 73 9.08 -7.26 -0.12
N LEU A 74 9.55 -6.05 -0.45
CA LEU A 74 10.72 -5.86 -1.31
C LEU A 74 12.01 -6.43 -0.70
N LYS A 75 12.04 -6.67 0.62
CA LYS A 75 13.22 -7.05 1.39
C LYS A 75 13.46 -8.57 1.46
N GLY A 76 12.79 -9.36 0.63
CA GLY A 76 12.92 -10.82 0.66
C GLY A 76 12.55 -11.50 -0.66
N ILE A 77 13.17 -12.65 -0.95
CA ILE A 77 13.01 -13.42 -2.19
C ILE A 77 11.67 -14.17 -2.26
N GLY A 78 11.01 -14.15 -3.42
CA GLY A 78 9.74 -14.83 -3.70
C GLY A 78 8.53 -14.08 -3.13
N ALA A 79 7.30 -14.53 -3.42
CA ALA A 79 6.07 -13.74 -3.22
C ALA A 79 5.63 -13.49 -1.76
N CYS A 80 6.00 -14.35 -0.80
CA CYS A 80 5.47 -14.26 0.58
C CYS A 80 6.54 -13.96 1.65
N SER A 81 7.82 -14.08 1.33
CA SER A 81 8.89 -13.82 2.29
C SER A 81 8.90 -12.35 2.72
N SER A 82 9.45 -12.07 3.91
CA SER A 82 9.59 -10.71 4.50
C SER A 82 8.28 -9.93 4.78
N LEU A 83 7.11 -10.53 4.51
CA LEU A 83 5.84 -9.99 4.99
C LEU A 83 5.82 -10.05 6.53
N PRO A 84 5.38 -8.98 7.21
CA PRO A 84 5.26 -8.99 8.66
C PRO A 84 4.14 -9.93 9.11
N TYR A 85 4.41 -10.74 10.13
CA TYR A 85 3.43 -11.62 10.76
C TYR A 85 2.70 -10.88 11.89
N LEU A 86 1.38 -11.06 12.00
CA LEU A 86 0.67 -10.79 13.26
C LEU A 86 0.88 -12.01 14.17
N PHE A 87 1.34 -11.77 15.40
CA PHE A 87 1.36 -12.78 16.47
C PHE A 87 -0.05 -13.00 17.02
#